data_AF-A0A317MJA6-F1
#
_entry.id   AF-A0A317MJA6-F1
#
_cell.length_a   1.000
_cell.length_b   1.000
_cell.length_c   1.000
_cell.angle_alpha   90.00
_cell.angle_beta   90.00
_cell.angle_gamma   90.00
#
_symmetry.space_group_name_H-M   'P 1'
#
loop_
_entity.id
_entity.type
_entity.pdbx_description
1 polymer ?
#
loop_
_entity_poly.entity_id
_entity_poly.type
_entity_poly.pdbx_seq_one_letter_code
_entity_poly.pdbx_strand_id
1 'polypeptide(L)' 'MNTFTIDHDTKQITVEQTGQRHFNVKLPGRTMVLVLKQDNEGANHWFEDGSDNETEETKEIGLAIDNYLAKDDSLSDD' A
#
# COMPACT_ATOMS: atom_id res chain seq x y z
N MET A 1 7.85 -9.38 8.39
CA MET A 1 7.35 -8.02 8.64
C MET A 1 8.33 -7.09 7.98
N ASN A 2 7.95 -6.50 6.85
CA ASN A 2 8.81 -5.56 6.12
C ASN A 2 8.31 -4.14 6.38
N THR A 3 9.21 -3.18 6.59
CA THR A 3 8.82 -1.78 6.78
C THR A 3 9.60 -0.93 5.79
N PHE A 4 8.88 -0.14 5.01
CA PHE A 4 9.45 0.70 3.96
C PHE A 4 8.76 2.06 3.93
N THR A 5 9.34 2.99 3.19
CA THR A 5 8.80 4.35 3.03
C THR A 5 8.47 4.59 1.57
N ILE A 6 7.30 5.16 1.32
CA ILE A 6 6.84 5.55 -0.01
C ILE A 6 6.61 7.05 -0.05
N ASP A 7 6.67 7.63 -1.25
CA ASP A 7 6.32 9.03 -1.47
C ASP A 7 4.83 9.14 -1.79
N HIS A 8 4.12 9.99 -1.06
CA HIS A 8 2.70 10.28 -1.21
C HIS A 8 2.45 11.77 -0.92
N ASP A 9 1.82 12.48 -1.86
CA ASP A 9 1.53 13.92 -1.76
C ASP A 9 2.74 14.77 -1.31
N THR A 10 3.90 14.56 -1.95
CA THR A 10 5.19 15.24 -1.66
C THR A 10 5.78 14.96 -0.28
N LYS A 11 5.28 13.95 0.43
CA LYS A 11 5.75 13.52 1.75
C LYS A 11 6.11 12.05 1.73
N GLN A 12 7.08 11.68 2.56
CA GLN A 12 7.38 10.29 2.80
C GLN A 12 6.50 9.76 3.94
N ILE A 13 5.82 8.67 3.67
CA ILE A 13 4.96 7.97 4.63
C ILE A 13 5.54 6.58 4.87
N THR A 14 5.41 6.08 6.10
CA THR A 14 5.92 4.76 6.48
C THR A 14 4.85 3.71 6.31
N VAL A 15 5.19 2.62 5.62
CA VAL A 15 4.33 1.48 5.38
C VAL A 15 4.95 0.26 6.04
N GLU A 16 4.20 -0.37 6.93
CA GLU A 16 4.56 -1.61 7.60
C GLU A 16 3.73 -2.75 6.98
N GLN A 17 4.38 -3.62 6.21
CA GLN A 17 3.75 -4.82 5.69
C GLN A 17 3.59 -5.85 6.81
N THR A 18 2.36 -5.98 7.30
CA THR A 18 1.99 -6.92 8.37
C THR A 18 1.58 -8.29 7.80
N GLY A 19 1.21 -8.37 6.53
CA GLY A 19 0.93 -9.63 5.82
C GLY A 19 1.09 -9.49 4.31
N GLN A 20 0.79 -10.54 3.53
CA GLN A 20 0.88 -10.49 2.06
C GLN A 20 -0.01 -9.42 1.43
N ARG A 21 -1.16 -9.14 2.06
CA ARG A 21 -2.18 -8.20 1.56
C ARG A 21 -2.57 -7.14 2.57
N HIS A 22 -1.86 -7.02 3.68
CA HIS A 22 -2.17 -6.08 4.77
C HIS A 22 -0.97 -5.19 5.03
N PHE A 23 -1.21 -3.88 4.98
CA PHE A 23 -0.19 -2.85 5.03
C PHE A 23 -0.62 -1.75 5.99
N ASN A 24 0.09 -1.57 7.08
CA ASN A 24 -0.20 -0.53 8.04
C ASN A 24 0.53 0.76 7.64
N VAL A 25 -0.21 1.79 7.26
CA VAL A 25 0.31 3.05 6.73
C VAL A 25 0.25 4.14 7.79
N LYS A 26 1.41 4.68 8.13
CA LYS A 26 1.56 5.80 9.06
C LYS A 26 1.59 7.11 8.28
N LEU A 27 0.45 7.80 8.30
CA LEU A 27 0.28 9.14 7.75
C LEU A 27 0.58 10.20 8.82
N PRO A 28 0.86 11.45 8.41
CA PRO A 28 1.03 12.55 9.36
C PRO A 28 -0.30 12.88 10.05
N GLY A 29 -0.51 12.32 11.25
CA GLY A 29 -1.68 12.59 12.09
C GLY A 29 -2.66 11.43 12.22
N ARG A 30 -2.49 10.34 11.47
CA ARG A 30 -3.28 9.11 11.64
C ARG A 30 -2.52 7.88 11.13
N THR A 31 -2.96 6.72 11.57
CA THR A 31 -2.52 5.44 11.00
C THR A 31 -3.74 4.76 10.40
N MET A 32 -3.61 4.26 9.17
CA MET A 32 -4.64 3.50 8.49
C MET A 32 -4.07 2.15 8.09
N VAL A 33 -4.92 1.13 8.01
CA VAL A 33 -4.51 -0.18 7.50
C VAL A 33 -5.07 -0.30 6.09
N LEU A 34 -4.20 -0.52 5.11
CA LEU A 34 -4.56 -0.82 3.73
C LEU A 34 -4.62 -2.32 3.51
N VAL A 35 -5.64 -2.75 2.79
CA VAL A 35 -5.89 -4.12 2.39
C VAL A 35 -5.93 -4.19 0.88
N LEU A 36 -5.03 -5.00 0.31
CA LEU A 36 -5.02 -5.32 -1.10
C LEU A 36 -6.05 -6.42 -1.36
N LYS A 37 -7.09 -6.10 -2.13
CA LYS A 37 -8.07 -7.05 -2.64
C LYS A 37 -7.91 -7.17 -4.15
N GLN A 38 -8.17 -8.37 -4.66
CA GLN A 38 -8.13 -8.62 -6.09
C GLN A 38 -9.55 -8.95 -6.54
N ASP A 39 -10.02 -8.24 -7.55
CA ASP A 39 -11.35 -8.44 -8.10
C ASP A 39 -11.39 -9.68 -9.00
N ASN A 40 -12.59 -10.10 -9.40
CA ASN A 40 -12.78 -11.31 -10.21
C ASN A 40 -12.14 -11.22 -11.61
N GLU A 41 -11.75 -10.02 -12.03
CA GLU A 41 -11.00 -9.73 -13.26
C GLU A 41 -9.47 -9.74 -13.06
N GLY A 42 -9.01 -9.96 -11.82
CA GLY A 42 -7.59 -9.97 -11.48
C GLY A 42 -6.99 -8.59 -11.21
N ALA A 43 -7.81 -7.53 -11.21
CA ALA A 43 -7.36 -6.18 -10.90
C ALA A 43 -7.10 -6.01 -9.39
N ASN A 44 -6.04 -5.29 -9.04
CA ASN A 44 -5.66 -4.96 -7.67
C ASN A 44 -6.39 -3.69 -7.21
N HIS A 45 -7.07 -3.78 -6.07
CA HIS A 45 -7.82 -2.70 -5.46
C HIS A 45 -7.42 -2.50 -4.01
N TRP A 46 -7.31 -1.24 -3.60
CA TRP A 46 -6.73 -0.86 -2.32
C TRP A 46 -7.78 -0.24 -1.42
N PHE A 47 -8.10 -0.92 -0.33
CA PHE A 47 -9.15 -0.52 0.61
C PHE A 47 -8.58 -0.22 1.98
N GLU A 48 -9.13 0.76 2.68
CA GLU A 48 -8.87 0.91 4.12
C GLU A 48 -9.60 -0.22 4.88
N ASP A 49 -8.94 -0.80 5.88
CA ASP A 49 -9.52 -1.80 6.77
C ASP A 49 -10.74 -1.21 7.49
N GLY A 50 -11.88 -1.89 7.35
CA GLY A 50 -13.16 -1.41 7.86
C GLY A 50 -13.89 -0.41 6.95
N SER A 51 -13.33 -0.05 5.80
CA SER A 51 -14.02 0.72 4.76
C SER A 51 -14.50 -0.19 3.63
N ASP A 52 -15.73 0.03 3.18
CA ASP A 52 -16.33 -0.71 2.07
C ASP A 52 -15.96 -0.15 0.69
N ASN A 53 -15.37 1.06 0.63
CA ASN A 53 -15.04 1.74 -0.62
C ASN A 53 -13.54 2.09 -0.71
N GLU A 54 -13.00 1.92 -1.91
CA GLU A 54 -11.73 2.52 -2.32
C GLU A 54 -11.92 4.04 -2.41
N THR A 55 -11.02 4.79 -1.78
CA THR A 55 -10.96 6.24 -1.90
C THR A 55 -9.78 6.61 -2.80
N GLU A 56 -9.76 7.86 -3.29
CA GLU A 56 -8.60 8.36 -4.06
C GLU A 56 -7.31 8.22 -3.25
N GLU A 57 -7.36 8.53 -1.95
CA GLU A 57 -6.23 8.41 -1.04
C GLU A 57 -5.73 6.95 -0.91
N THR A 58 -6.62 5.97 -0.70
CA THR A 58 -6.21 4.57 -0.57
C THR A 58 -5.63 4.02 -1.86
N LYS A 59 -6.19 4.45 -3.00
CA LYS A 59 -5.71 4.10 -4.33
C LYS A 59 -4.32 4.68 -4.60
N GLU A 60 -4.09 5.95 -4.31
CA GLU A 60 -2.81 6.62 -4.52
C GLU A 60 -1.70 6.00 -3.65
N ILE A 61 -1.99 5.76 -2.36
CA ILE A 61 -1.06 5.09 -1.46
C ILE A 61 -0.78 3.66 -1.93
N GLY A 62 -1.83 2.94 -2.33
CA GLY A 62 -1.73 1.58 -2.86
C GLY A 62 -0.85 1.48 -4.11
N LEU A 63 -1.00 2.41 -5.07
CA LEU A 63 -0.16 2.49 -6.26
C LEU A 63 1.30 2.76 -5.90
N ALA A 64 1.56 3.61 -4.91
CA ALA A 64 2.92 3.88 -4.45
C ALA A 64 3.56 2.66 -3.77
N ILE A 65 2.77 1.87 -3.02
CA ILE A 65 3.19 0.57 -2.47
C ILE A 65 3.52 -0.41 -3.61
N ASP A 66 2.62 -0.54 -4.59
CA ASP A 66 2.81 -1.44 -5.74
C ASP A 66 4.08 -1.08 -6.53
N ASN A 67 4.32 0.22 -6.78
CA ASN A 67 5.54 0.68 -7.44
C ASN A 67 6.81 0.35 -6.65
N TYR A 68 6.76 0.46 -5.31
CA TYR A 68 7.87 0.10 -4.45
C TYR A 68 8.15 -1.40 -4.50
N LEU A 69 7.11 -2.22 -4.34
CA LEU A 69 7.22 -3.68 -4.36
C LEU A 69 7.69 -4.19 -5.73
N ALA A 70 7.19 -3.62 -6.84
CA ALA A 70 7.65 -3.96 -8.17
C ALA A 70 9.13 -3.62 -8.40
N LYS A 71 9.61 -2.51 -7.81
CA LYS A 71 11.04 -2.15 -7.83
C LYS A 71 11.88 -3.10 -6.97
N ASP A 72 11.42 -3.42 -5.76
CA ASP A 72 12.11 -4.33 -4.84
C ASP A 72 12.23 -5.75 -5.41
N ASP A 73 11.14 -6.25 -6.01
CA ASP A 73 11.11 -7.55 -6.72
C ASP A 73 12.12 -7.55 -7.88
N SER A 74 12.16 -6.49 -8.69
CA SER A 74 13.13 -6.36 -9.78
C SER A 74 14.59 -6.20 -9.34
N LEU A 75 14.86 -5.91 -8.07
CA LEU A 75 16.20 -5.82 -7.48
C LEU A 75 16.65 -7.15 -6.83
N SER A 76 15.78 -8.16 -6.80
CA SER A 76 16.06 -9.48 -6.22
C SER A 76 16.62 -10.50 -7.22
N ASP A 77 16.71 -10.13 -8.50
CA ASP A 77 17.25 -10.91 -9.62
C ASP A 77 18.61 -10.34 -10.12
N ASP A 78 19.61 -10.19 -9.23
CA ASP A 78 21.04 -9.99 -9.61
C ASP A 78 21.99 -10.85 -8.75
#